data_AF-A0A6N9TG87-F1
#
_entry.id   AF-A0A6N9TG87-F1
#
_cell.length_a   1.000
_cell.length_b   1.000
_cell.length_c   1.000
_cell.angle_alpha   90.00
_cell.angle_beta   90.00
_cell.angle_gamma   90.00
#
_symmetry.space_group_name_H-M   'P 1'
#
loop_
_entity.id
_entity.type
_entity.pdbx_description
1 polymer ?
#
loop_
_entity_poly.entity_id
_entity_poly.type
_entity_poly.pdbx_seq_one_letter_code
_entity_poly.pdbx_strand_id
1 'polypeptide(L)'
;MLSNIIKRFSSGLNKQSLASQQNKKHINNHKNDAVSIWQDTGQVYYLENTLKLTYTSNSGVMTLEKLSLNELPDVIKALDAMPAGSPLARATVAQQDDAYVVSVCGVTWQKSHDSVRIKALPEAAMLRSKTHCFTKSQAVFKHAFLLEHDDLLTPSIGGKKEGVYTYNRITIEDFTQQLARANERIAPAMRKSIPVHSDNFKTAFTEHEQTVIDVFIGEKRSDGDDAIDLKIVDES
;
A
#
# COMPACT_ATOMS: atom_id res chain seq x y z
N MET A 1 -32.43 -45.88 -47.17
CA MET A 1 -31.84 -47.22 -47.27
C MET A 1 -30.65 -47.29 -46.34
N LEU A 2 -30.63 -48.29 -45.43
CA LEU A 2 -29.48 -48.97 -44.79
C LEU A 2 -28.45 -48.07 -44.05
N SER A 3 -28.46 -47.90 -42.72
CA SER A 3 -28.17 -48.88 -41.64
C SER A 3 -26.83 -49.59 -41.77
N ASN A 4 -25.92 -49.37 -40.81
CA ASN A 4 -24.97 -50.40 -40.37
C ASN A 4 -24.73 -50.33 -38.85
N ILE A 5 -25.22 -51.38 -38.20
CA ILE A 5 -24.96 -51.85 -36.83
C ILE A 5 -23.91 -52.96 -36.97
N ILE A 6 -23.04 -53.19 -35.97
CA ILE A 6 -22.65 -54.55 -35.49
C ILE A 6 -21.89 -54.47 -34.12
N LYS A 7 -22.58 -55.03 -33.10
CA LYS A 7 -22.19 -55.97 -32.00
C LYS A 7 -20.94 -55.68 -31.17
N ARG A 8 -21.06 -55.43 -29.85
CA ARG A 8 -21.24 -56.37 -28.70
C ARG A 8 -20.16 -57.48 -28.64
N PHE A 9 -19.42 -57.54 -27.53
CA PHE A 9 -19.36 -58.72 -26.64
C PHE A 9 -18.88 -58.35 -25.22
N SER A 10 -19.33 -59.16 -24.28
CA SER A 10 -19.43 -58.94 -22.84
C SER A 10 -18.45 -59.81 -22.04
N SER A 11 -18.34 -59.45 -20.75
CA SER A 11 -18.20 -60.33 -19.56
C SER A 11 -16.90 -61.12 -19.31
N GLY A 12 -16.35 -60.94 -18.10
CA GLY A 12 -15.42 -61.89 -17.47
C GLY A 12 -14.94 -61.43 -16.08
N LEU A 13 -15.52 -62.00 -15.02
CA LEU A 13 -15.23 -61.77 -13.60
C LEU A 13 -13.94 -62.51 -13.14
N ASN A 14 -13.22 -61.88 -12.20
CA ASN A 14 -12.45 -62.41 -11.04
C ASN A 14 -11.61 -63.70 -11.14
N LYS A 15 -10.33 -63.60 -10.73
CA LYS A 15 -9.66 -64.55 -9.82
C LYS A 15 -8.47 -63.92 -9.09
N GLN A 16 -8.28 -64.36 -7.85
CA GLN A 16 -7.51 -63.77 -6.75
C GLN A 16 -5.98 -63.99 -6.81
N SER A 17 -5.29 -63.08 -6.10
CA SER A 17 -4.09 -63.19 -5.26
C SER A 17 -2.78 -63.84 -5.77
N LEU A 18 -1.69 -63.08 -5.68
CA LEU A 18 -0.48 -63.49 -4.96
C LEU A 18 0.19 -62.26 -4.35
N ALA A 19 0.42 -62.32 -3.04
CA ALA A 19 1.11 -61.31 -2.26
C ALA A 19 2.62 -61.40 -2.46
N SER A 20 3.29 -60.25 -2.56
CA SER A 20 4.66 -60.08 -2.07
C SER A 20 4.77 -58.69 -1.46
N GLN A 21 5.28 -58.71 -0.23
CA GLN A 21 5.29 -57.67 0.77
C GLN A 21 6.20 -56.48 0.44
N GLN A 22 5.76 -55.33 0.95
CA GLN A 22 6.55 -54.31 1.65
C GLN A 22 7.62 -53.53 0.86
N ASN A 23 7.24 -52.32 0.46
CA ASN A 23 8.00 -51.13 0.88
C ASN A 23 7.07 -49.90 0.94
N LYS A 24 6.32 -49.77 2.04
CA LYS A 24 5.59 -48.54 2.36
C LYS A 24 6.60 -47.46 2.76
N LYS A 25 7.10 -46.69 1.78
CA LYS A 25 7.46 -45.30 2.06
C LYS A 25 6.14 -44.53 2.16
N HIS A 26 5.70 -44.30 3.39
CA HIS A 26 4.75 -43.24 3.69
C HIS A 26 5.39 -41.92 3.26
N ILE A 27 5.14 -41.50 2.02
CA ILE A 27 5.28 -40.10 1.66
C ILE A 27 4.05 -39.45 2.26
N ASN A 28 4.21 -38.94 3.49
CA ASN A 28 3.28 -37.97 4.03
C ASN A 28 3.30 -36.77 3.07
N ASN A 29 2.31 -36.71 2.19
CA ASN A 29 1.96 -35.51 1.46
C ASN A 29 1.38 -34.52 2.49
N HIS A 30 2.25 -33.96 3.33
CA HIS A 30 1.96 -32.68 3.96
C HIS A 30 2.04 -31.65 2.83
N LYS A 31 0.93 -31.47 2.11
CA LYS A 31 0.62 -30.15 1.58
C LYS A 31 0.45 -29.26 2.80
N ASN A 32 1.54 -28.68 3.28
CA ASN A 32 1.48 -27.49 4.11
C ASN A 32 1.00 -26.36 3.21
N ASP A 33 -0.28 -26.39 2.85
CA ASP A 33 -0.99 -25.19 2.47
C ASP A 33 -1.02 -24.37 3.76
N ALA A 34 -0.04 -23.49 3.93
CA ALA A 34 0.02 -22.57 5.05
C ALA A 34 -1.15 -21.60 4.91
N VAL A 35 -2.32 -22.00 5.38
CA VAL A 35 -3.51 -21.14 5.43
C VAL A 35 -3.21 -20.06 6.45
N SER A 36 -3.12 -18.82 6.00
CA SER A 36 -2.97 -17.67 6.89
C SER A 36 -4.11 -17.69 7.92
N ILE A 37 -3.74 -17.64 9.20
CA ILE A 37 -4.71 -17.52 10.30
C ILE A 37 -5.40 -16.15 10.29
N TRP A 38 -4.89 -15.20 9.52
CA TRP A 38 -5.37 -13.83 9.42
C TRP A 38 -6.23 -13.67 8.17
N GLN A 39 -7.48 -13.27 8.36
CA GLN A 39 -8.43 -13.06 7.28
C GLN A 39 -8.60 -11.57 7.00
N ASP A 40 -8.41 -11.16 5.77
CA ASP A 40 -8.66 -9.79 5.34
C ASP A 40 -10.13 -9.42 5.48
N THR A 41 -10.38 -8.22 6.02
CA THR A 41 -11.73 -7.65 6.09
C THR A 41 -12.23 -7.10 4.75
N GLY A 42 -11.35 -7.00 3.74
CA GLY A 42 -11.61 -6.34 2.45
C GLY A 42 -11.69 -4.81 2.53
N GLN A 43 -11.64 -4.24 3.74
CA GLN A 43 -11.73 -2.81 3.99
C GLN A 43 -10.35 -2.16 3.90
N VAL A 44 -10.26 -1.07 3.14
CA VAL A 44 -9.06 -0.25 3.02
C VAL A 44 -9.41 1.17 3.40
N TYR A 45 -8.61 1.75 4.29
CA TYR A 45 -8.65 3.16 4.61
C TYR A 45 -7.44 3.85 4.00
N TYR A 46 -7.67 4.83 3.16
CA TYR A 46 -6.65 5.59 2.46
C TYR A 46 -6.16 6.74 3.34
N LEU A 47 -4.86 6.81 3.55
CA LEU A 47 -4.20 7.82 4.38
C LEU A 47 -3.95 9.07 3.55
N GLU A 48 -4.87 10.03 3.58
CA GLU A 48 -4.83 11.23 2.73
C GLU A 48 -3.55 12.04 2.90
N ASN A 49 -2.98 12.07 4.10
CA ASN A 49 -1.69 12.71 4.41
C ASN A 49 -0.47 12.06 3.72
N THR A 50 -0.65 10.90 3.10
CA THR A 50 0.39 10.19 2.34
C THR A 50 0.26 10.42 0.84
N LEU A 51 -0.63 11.32 0.40
CA LEU A 51 -0.78 11.70 -1.00
C LEU A 51 0.54 12.22 -1.55
N LYS A 52 0.99 11.61 -2.65
CA LYS A 52 2.17 12.00 -3.41
C LYS A 52 1.80 12.27 -4.86
N LEU A 53 2.35 13.32 -5.44
CA LEU A 53 2.36 13.58 -6.87
C LEU A 53 3.81 13.52 -7.37
N THR A 54 4.09 12.59 -8.27
CA THR A 54 5.40 12.38 -8.87
C THR A 54 5.34 12.62 -10.37
N TYR A 55 6.35 13.30 -10.91
CA TYR A 55 6.54 13.55 -12.34
C TYR A 55 7.99 13.92 -12.63
N THR A 56 8.43 13.80 -13.87
CA THR A 56 9.72 14.33 -14.31
C THR A 56 9.58 15.79 -14.72
N SER A 57 10.28 16.69 -14.03
CA SER A 57 10.43 18.09 -14.43
C SER A 57 11.70 18.28 -15.27
N ASN A 58 11.88 19.50 -15.79
CA ASN A 58 13.12 19.92 -16.45
C ASN A 58 14.38 19.82 -15.56
N SER A 59 14.23 19.62 -14.26
CA SER A 59 15.33 19.44 -13.29
C SER A 59 15.41 18.02 -12.71
N GLY A 60 14.65 17.07 -13.25
CA GLY A 60 14.66 15.68 -12.83
C GLY A 60 13.35 15.23 -12.17
N VAL A 61 13.38 14.07 -11.50
CA VAL A 61 12.18 13.50 -10.88
C VAL A 61 11.78 14.32 -9.66
N MET A 62 10.61 14.94 -9.72
CA MET A 62 10.02 15.70 -8.64
C MET A 62 8.96 14.85 -7.92
N THR A 63 8.92 14.97 -6.59
CA THR A 63 7.85 14.40 -5.77
C THR A 63 7.31 15.49 -4.85
N LEU A 64 6.03 15.79 -4.99
CA LEU A 64 5.29 16.69 -4.12
C LEU A 64 4.51 15.84 -3.12
N GLU A 65 4.74 16.09 -1.83
CA GLU A 65 4.07 15.39 -0.72
C GLU A 65 3.27 16.39 0.12
N LYS A 66 2.46 15.88 1.06
CA LYS A 66 1.59 16.67 1.94
C LYS A 66 0.57 17.52 1.17
N LEU A 67 0.16 17.03 0.00
CA LEU A 67 -0.92 17.62 -0.78
C LEU A 67 -2.27 17.24 -0.15
N SER A 68 -3.26 18.13 -0.23
CA SER A 68 -4.63 17.75 0.06
C SER A 68 -5.31 17.17 -1.20
N LEU A 69 -6.26 16.26 -1.02
CA LEU A 69 -7.05 15.72 -2.14
C LEU A 69 -7.84 16.81 -2.88
N ASN A 70 -8.21 17.88 -2.18
CA ASN A 70 -9.00 18.99 -2.74
C ASN A 70 -8.15 19.94 -3.60
N GLU A 71 -6.88 20.16 -3.24
CA GLU A 71 -5.98 21.07 -3.96
C GLU A 71 -5.26 20.39 -5.12
N LEU A 72 -5.22 19.05 -5.14
CA LEU A 72 -4.50 18.28 -6.15
C LEU A 72 -4.86 18.66 -7.61
N PRO A 73 -6.14 18.86 -7.98
CA PRO A 73 -6.48 19.30 -9.33
C PRO A 73 -5.88 20.66 -9.69
N ASP A 74 -5.84 21.59 -8.72
CA ASP A 74 -5.33 22.94 -8.95
C ASP A 74 -3.79 22.98 -8.99
N VAL A 75 -3.13 22.14 -8.19
CA VAL A 75 -1.67 21.92 -8.29
C VAL A 75 -1.30 21.38 -9.67
N ILE A 76 -2.04 20.40 -10.19
CA ILE A 76 -1.78 19.86 -11.53
C ILE A 76 -1.98 20.93 -12.60
N LYS A 77 -3.08 21.70 -12.53
CA LYS A 77 -3.31 22.83 -13.47
C LYS A 77 -2.19 23.86 -13.40
N ALA A 78 -1.70 24.18 -12.21
CA ALA A 78 -0.60 25.14 -12.04
C ALA A 78 0.72 24.61 -12.64
N LEU A 79 1.01 23.31 -12.48
CA LEU A 79 2.16 22.66 -13.11
C LEU A 79 2.05 22.64 -14.63
N ASP A 80 0.86 22.34 -15.18
CA ASP A 80 0.61 22.33 -16.62
C ASP A 80 0.68 23.74 -17.24
N ALA A 81 0.35 24.79 -16.47
CA ALA A 81 0.43 26.18 -16.90
C ALA A 81 1.85 26.78 -16.80
N MET A 82 2.83 26.04 -16.29
CA MET A 82 4.19 26.56 -16.14
C MET A 82 4.84 26.86 -17.50
N PRO A 83 5.64 27.94 -17.59
CA PRO A 83 6.44 28.20 -18.78
C PRO A 83 7.40 27.05 -19.06
N ALA A 84 7.58 26.67 -20.34
CA ALA A 84 8.42 25.54 -20.74
C ALA A 84 9.88 25.63 -20.25
N GLY A 85 10.40 26.83 -19.98
CA GLY A 85 11.74 27.05 -19.43
C GLY A 85 11.84 26.95 -17.90
N SER A 86 10.73 26.71 -17.19
CA SER A 86 10.73 26.57 -15.73
C SER A 86 11.45 25.28 -15.31
N PRO A 87 12.31 25.30 -14.27
CA PRO A 87 12.88 24.09 -13.67
C PRO A 87 11.83 23.08 -13.19
N LEU A 88 10.65 23.59 -12.83
CA LEU A 88 9.52 22.81 -12.32
C LEU A 88 8.52 22.43 -13.42
N ALA A 89 8.63 23.00 -14.62
CA ALA A 89 7.80 22.56 -15.74
C ALA A 89 8.12 21.11 -16.07
N ARG A 90 7.09 20.39 -16.49
CA ARG A 90 7.19 18.98 -16.85
C ARG A 90 8.13 18.81 -18.04
N ALA A 91 9.03 17.85 -17.94
CA ALA A 91 9.93 17.53 -19.04
C ALA A 91 9.16 16.84 -20.18
N THR A 92 9.48 17.22 -21.40
CA THR A 92 9.11 16.47 -22.60
C THR A 92 10.24 15.49 -22.92
N VAL A 93 9.98 14.19 -22.78
CA VAL A 93 10.95 13.12 -23.06
C VAL A 93 10.48 12.35 -24.30
N ALA A 94 11.35 12.24 -25.31
CA ALA A 94 11.02 11.53 -26.57
C ALA A 94 9.70 12.01 -27.24
N GLN A 95 9.49 13.33 -27.30
CA GLN A 95 8.27 13.97 -27.85
C GLN A 95 6.97 13.58 -27.12
N GLN A 96 7.08 13.01 -25.92
CA GLN A 96 5.95 12.77 -25.03
C GLN A 96 6.20 13.50 -23.73
N ASP A 97 5.18 14.21 -23.29
CA ASP A 97 5.18 14.76 -21.94
C ASP A 97 5.14 13.62 -20.94
N ASP A 98 6.00 13.69 -19.92
CA ASP A 98 6.04 12.66 -18.89
C ASP A 98 4.70 12.53 -18.14
N ALA A 99 4.46 11.38 -17.54
CA ALA A 99 3.21 11.06 -16.87
C ALA A 99 3.17 11.62 -15.44
N TYR A 100 2.04 12.23 -15.06
CA TYR A 100 1.75 12.40 -13.63
C TYR A 100 1.41 11.04 -13.01
N VAL A 101 2.00 10.79 -11.85
CA VAL A 101 1.68 9.66 -10.98
C VAL A 101 1.23 10.20 -9.63
N VAL A 102 -0.02 9.93 -9.28
CA VAL A 102 -0.57 10.20 -7.96
C VAL A 102 -0.61 8.89 -7.20
N SER A 103 -0.12 8.85 -5.97
CA SER A 103 -0.21 7.67 -5.11
C SER A 103 -0.61 8.03 -3.69
N VAL A 104 -1.32 7.09 -3.05
CA VAL A 104 -1.81 7.21 -1.68
C VAL A 104 -1.59 5.87 -0.99
N CYS A 105 -0.98 5.89 0.21
CA CYS A 105 -0.88 4.71 1.06
C CYS A 105 -2.21 4.44 1.75
N GLY A 106 -2.39 3.22 2.23
CA GLY A 106 -3.58 2.86 2.99
C GLY A 106 -3.27 1.89 4.11
N VAL A 107 -4.29 1.56 4.87
CA VAL A 107 -4.25 0.49 5.86
C VAL A 107 -5.44 -0.44 5.64
N THR A 108 -5.23 -1.71 5.97
CA THR A 108 -6.27 -2.74 5.96
C THR A 108 -6.30 -3.43 7.32
N TRP A 109 -7.46 -3.97 7.67
CA TRP A 109 -7.64 -4.76 8.87
C TRP A 109 -7.72 -6.24 8.53
N GLN A 110 -7.04 -7.04 9.34
CA GLN A 110 -7.13 -8.49 9.33
C GLN A 110 -7.67 -8.98 10.66
N LYS A 111 -8.48 -10.02 10.61
CA LYS A 111 -9.08 -10.65 11.79
C LYS A 111 -8.58 -12.08 11.94
N SER A 112 -8.30 -12.48 13.17
CA SER A 112 -8.02 -13.88 13.52
C SER A 112 -8.69 -14.17 14.86
N HIS A 113 -9.69 -15.05 14.87
CA HIS A 113 -10.53 -15.28 16.06
C HIS A 113 -11.04 -13.95 16.65
N ASP A 114 -10.60 -13.61 17.86
CA ASP A 114 -10.99 -12.38 18.59
C ASP A 114 -9.98 -11.23 18.45
N SER A 115 -8.92 -11.41 17.65
CA SER A 115 -7.87 -10.42 17.45
C SER A 115 -8.02 -9.69 16.12
N VAL A 116 -7.72 -8.39 16.15
CA VAL A 116 -7.64 -7.53 14.95
C VAL A 116 -6.23 -6.98 14.85
N ARG A 117 -5.63 -7.08 13.66
CA ARG A 117 -4.37 -6.38 13.35
C ARG A 117 -4.56 -5.45 12.17
N ILE A 118 -3.69 -4.45 12.10
CA ILE A 118 -3.66 -3.46 11.02
C ILE A 118 -2.41 -3.70 10.19
N LYS A 119 -2.55 -3.70 8.87
CA LYS A 119 -1.46 -3.87 7.92
C LYS A 119 -1.39 -2.66 7.00
N ALA A 120 -0.19 -2.13 6.80
CA ALA A 120 0.05 -1.04 5.86
C ALA A 120 0.02 -1.55 4.41
N LEU A 121 -0.56 -0.74 3.54
CA LEU A 121 -0.64 -0.95 2.09
C LEU A 121 0.15 0.17 1.40
N PRO A 122 1.40 -0.08 0.97
CA PRO A 122 2.13 0.88 0.16
C PRO A 122 1.43 1.04 -1.19
N GLU A 123 1.21 2.30 -1.60
CA GLU A 123 0.48 2.63 -2.84
C GLU A 123 -0.87 1.90 -2.94
N ALA A 124 -1.66 1.97 -1.87
CA ALA A 124 -3.01 1.41 -1.81
C ALA A 124 -3.91 1.94 -2.94
N ALA A 125 -3.71 3.19 -3.35
CA ALA A 125 -4.30 3.73 -4.56
C ALA A 125 -3.23 4.45 -5.38
N MET A 126 -3.33 4.30 -6.71
CA MET A 126 -2.43 4.96 -7.65
C MET A 126 -3.20 5.38 -8.89
N LEU A 127 -3.06 6.63 -9.30
CA LEU A 127 -3.54 7.15 -10.56
C LEU A 127 -2.35 7.51 -11.43
N ARG A 128 -2.28 6.93 -12.63
CA ARG A 128 -1.25 7.23 -13.62
C ARG A 128 -1.90 7.80 -14.85
N SER A 129 -1.30 8.81 -15.46
CA SER A 129 -1.79 9.34 -16.73
C SER A 129 -0.68 9.52 -17.74
N LYS A 130 -0.86 8.98 -18.95
CA LYS A 130 0.08 9.19 -20.07
C LYS A 130 -0.08 10.55 -20.76
N THR A 131 -1.08 11.33 -20.36
CA THR A 131 -1.47 12.59 -21.00
C THR A 131 -1.91 13.59 -19.93
N HIS A 132 -1.54 14.86 -20.05
CA HIS A 132 -1.94 15.92 -19.11
C HIS A 132 -3.45 15.97 -18.83
N CYS A 133 -4.27 15.69 -19.84
CA CYS A 133 -5.74 15.75 -19.75
C CYS A 133 -6.41 14.48 -19.20
N PHE A 134 -5.66 13.52 -18.63
CA PHE A 134 -6.18 12.25 -18.09
C PHE A 134 -7.00 11.39 -19.08
N THR A 135 -7.03 11.72 -20.38
CA THR A 135 -7.73 10.93 -21.40
C THR A 135 -7.17 9.52 -21.56
N LYS A 136 -5.88 9.34 -21.22
CA LYS A 136 -5.21 8.04 -21.10
C LYS A 136 -4.75 7.79 -19.66
N SER A 137 -5.67 7.94 -18.72
CA SER A 137 -5.44 7.62 -17.31
C SER A 137 -5.80 6.19 -16.94
N GLN A 138 -5.18 5.70 -15.88
CA GLN A 138 -5.49 4.45 -15.22
C GLN A 138 -5.34 4.63 -13.71
N ALA A 139 -6.41 4.40 -12.97
CA ALA A 139 -6.35 4.21 -11.53
C ALA A 139 -6.27 2.73 -11.18
N VAL A 140 -5.49 2.43 -10.16
CA VAL A 140 -5.35 1.11 -9.56
C VAL A 140 -5.59 1.25 -8.07
N PHE A 141 -6.57 0.52 -7.54
CA PHE A 141 -6.86 0.42 -6.12
C PHE A 141 -6.52 -0.99 -5.66
N LYS A 142 -5.54 -1.09 -4.76
CA LYS A 142 -5.09 -2.35 -4.17
C LYS A 142 -5.88 -2.59 -2.88
N HIS A 143 -6.52 -3.74 -2.81
CA HIS A 143 -7.16 -4.30 -1.62
C HIS A 143 -6.39 -5.54 -1.19
N ALA A 144 -6.55 -5.87 0.09
CA ALA A 144 -5.60 -6.67 0.85
C ALA A 144 -5.38 -8.12 0.40
N PHE A 145 -6.30 -8.67 -0.40
CA PHE A 145 -6.35 -10.10 -0.79
C PHE A 145 -5.05 -10.65 -1.44
N LEU A 146 -4.11 -9.78 -1.82
CA LEU A 146 -2.84 -10.16 -2.44
C LEU A 146 -1.59 -9.93 -1.58
N LEU A 147 -1.69 -9.30 -0.41
CA LEU A 147 -0.49 -9.00 0.40
C LEU A 147 0.10 -10.24 1.10
N GLU A 148 -0.52 -11.41 0.98
CA GLU A 148 -0.06 -12.66 1.60
C GLU A 148 0.68 -13.58 0.63
N HIS A 149 0.75 -13.24 -0.67
CA HIS A 149 1.35 -14.09 -1.70
C HIS A 149 2.31 -13.37 -2.66
N ASP A 150 2.73 -12.13 -2.40
CA ASP A 150 3.97 -11.59 -3.01
C ASP A 150 5.18 -12.14 -2.24
N ASP A 151 5.33 -13.46 -2.21
CA ASP A 151 6.64 -14.07 -2.03
C ASP A 151 7.37 -13.89 -3.37
N LEU A 152 8.61 -13.37 -3.34
CA LEU A 152 9.43 -13.10 -4.53
C LEU A 152 9.62 -14.34 -5.42
N LEU A 153 9.27 -15.52 -4.91
CA LEU A 153 9.46 -16.83 -5.54
C LEU A 153 8.18 -17.48 -6.11
N THR A 154 6.99 -16.93 -5.85
CA THR A 154 5.72 -17.48 -6.36
C THR A 154 4.86 -16.42 -7.04
N PRO A 155 5.18 -16.03 -8.29
CA PRO A 155 4.30 -15.17 -9.06
C PRO A 155 2.95 -15.86 -9.25
N SER A 156 1.86 -15.18 -8.88
CA SER A 156 0.50 -15.62 -9.15
C SER A 156 0.22 -15.54 -10.65
N ILE A 157 0.37 -16.66 -11.35
CA ILE A 157 0.18 -16.79 -12.79
C ILE A 157 -1.32 -16.76 -13.11
N GLY A 158 -1.77 -15.76 -13.88
CA GLY A 158 -2.86 -15.96 -14.85
C GLY A 158 -4.31 -15.63 -14.45
N GLY A 159 -4.60 -14.97 -13.34
CA GLY A 159 -5.96 -14.51 -12.98
C GLY A 159 -6.08 -12.99 -12.91
N LYS A 160 -7.29 -12.43 -13.11
CA LYS A 160 -7.62 -11.10 -12.57
C LYS A 160 -7.18 -11.11 -11.11
N LYS A 161 -6.23 -10.27 -10.73
CA LYS A 161 -5.73 -10.20 -9.35
C LYS A 161 -6.90 -9.84 -8.44
N GLU A 162 -7.43 -10.80 -7.69
CA GLU A 162 -8.46 -10.55 -6.70
C GLU A 162 -7.96 -9.48 -5.73
N GLY A 163 -8.79 -8.48 -5.46
CA GLY A 163 -8.42 -7.31 -4.66
C GLY A 163 -7.70 -6.18 -5.42
N VAL A 164 -7.30 -6.31 -6.69
CA VAL A 164 -6.78 -5.16 -7.46
C VAL A 164 -7.83 -4.70 -8.46
N TYR A 165 -8.38 -3.50 -8.23
CA TYR A 165 -9.36 -2.88 -9.12
C TYR A 165 -8.70 -1.84 -10.00
N THR A 166 -8.85 -1.98 -11.31
CA THR A 166 -8.28 -1.07 -12.29
C THR A 166 -9.40 -0.35 -13.04
N TYR A 167 -9.34 0.98 -13.03
CA TYR A 167 -10.28 1.86 -13.73
C TYR A 167 -9.50 2.63 -14.79
N ASN A 168 -9.95 2.59 -16.04
CA ASN A 168 -9.32 3.31 -17.14
C ASN A 168 -10.14 4.57 -17.47
N ARG A 169 -9.47 5.63 -17.93
CA ARG A 169 -10.08 6.91 -18.33
C ARG A 169 -10.88 7.57 -17.19
N ILE A 170 -10.29 7.55 -16.00
CA ILE A 170 -10.80 8.18 -14.79
C ILE A 170 -10.18 9.58 -14.63
N THR A 171 -10.97 10.59 -14.27
CA THR A 171 -10.41 11.92 -14.01
C THR A 171 -9.74 11.98 -12.65
N ILE A 172 -9.02 13.07 -12.37
CA ILE A 172 -8.44 13.30 -11.04
C ILE A 172 -9.55 13.45 -9.99
N GLU A 173 -10.66 14.11 -10.33
CA GLU A 173 -11.81 14.31 -9.46
C GLU A 173 -12.54 13.00 -9.15
N ASP A 174 -12.71 12.13 -10.14
CA ASP A 174 -13.28 10.80 -9.93
C ASP A 174 -12.41 9.97 -8.98
N PHE A 175 -11.09 10.06 -9.15
CA PHE A 175 -10.13 9.37 -8.29
C PHE A 175 -10.19 9.86 -6.84
N THR A 176 -10.16 11.18 -6.60
CA THR A 176 -10.24 11.75 -5.24
C THR A 176 -11.60 11.48 -4.59
N GLN A 177 -12.69 11.56 -5.37
CA GLN A 177 -14.03 11.21 -4.88
C GLN A 177 -14.14 9.74 -4.48
N GLN A 178 -13.50 8.83 -5.24
CA GLN A 178 -13.50 7.41 -4.92
C GLN A 178 -12.76 7.12 -3.60
N LEU A 179 -11.65 7.80 -3.34
CA LEU A 179 -10.92 7.72 -2.06
C LEU A 179 -11.79 8.20 -0.90
N ALA A 180 -12.40 9.38 -1.04
CA ALA A 180 -13.26 9.96 -0.01
C ALA A 180 -14.44 9.03 0.32
N ARG A 181 -15.17 8.56 -0.70
CA ARG A 181 -16.29 7.61 -0.52
C ARG A 181 -15.86 6.28 0.11
N ALA A 182 -14.66 5.80 -0.20
CA ALA A 182 -14.15 4.59 0.41
C ALA A 182 -13.85 4.81 1.90
N ASN A 183 -13.22 5.93 2.25
CA ASN A 183 -12.92 6.31 3.63
C ASN A 183 -14.18 6.53 4.47
N GLU A 184 -15.23 7.14 3.90
CA GLU A 184 -16.51 7.36 4.57
C GLU A 184 -17.20 6.06 5.00
N ARG A 185 -17.06 4.98 4.21
CA ARG A 185 -17.64 3.67 4.50
C ARG A 185 -16.95 2.94 5.65
N ILE A 186 -15.77 3.39 6.07
CA ILE A 186 -15.04 2.77 7.17
C ILE A 186 -15.68 3.18 8.49
N ALA A 187 -15.97 2.19 9.35
CA ALA A 187 -16.56 2.43 10.66
C ALA A 187 -15.66 3.36 11.51
N PRO A 188 -16.22 4.34 12.24
CA PRO A 188 -15.42 5.27 13.05
C PRO A 188 -14.51 4.58 14.08
N ALA A 189 -14.96 3.47 14.67
CA ALA A 189 -14.16 2.68 15.61
C ALA A 189 -12.89 2.12 14.96
N MET A 190 -12.97 1.69 13.69
CA MET A 190 -11.83 1.19 12.94
C MET A 190 -10.87 2.33 12.58
N ARG A 191 -11.38 3.49 12.17
CA ARG A 191 -10.54 4.68 11.91
C ARG A 191 -9.72 5.10 13.13
N LYS A 192 -10.34 5.11 14.32
CA LYS A 192 -9.66 5.44 15.60
C LYS A 192 -8.61 4.41 16.03
N SER A 193 -8.71 3.18 15.52
CA SER A 193 -7.74 2.12 15.86
C SER A 193 -6.42 2.22 15.09
N ILE A 194 -6.34 3.11 14.10
CA ILE A 194 -5.13 3.29 13.28
C ILE A 194 -4.07 3.99 14.13
N PRO A 195 -2.92 3.35 14.42
CA PRO A 195 -1.92 3.92 15.32
C PRO A 195 -1.07 5.01 14.65
N VAL A 196 -1.19 5.19 13.33
CA VAL A 196 -0.38 6.10 12.53
C VAL A 196 -1.26 7.23 11.98
N HIS A 197 -1.18 8.39 12.61
CA HIS A 197 -1.72 9.65 12.14
C HIS A 197 -0.58 10.64 11.87
N SER A 198 -0.79 11.61 10.98
CA SER A 198 0.18 12.71 10.76
C SER A 198 0.51 13.44 12.07
N ASP A 199 -0.45 13.51 12.98
CA ASP A 199 -0.30 14.17 14.27
C ASP A 199 0.71 13.45 15.17
N ASN A 200 0.90 12.13 15.02
CA ASN A 200 1.91 11.38 15.76
C ASN A 200 3.36 11.78 15.40
N PHE A 201 3.57 12.51 14.29
CA PHE A 201 4.89 12.96 13.84
C PHE A 201 5.05 14.48 13.89
N LYS A 202 4.09 15.21 14.49
CA LYS A 202 4.23 16.66 14.71
C LYS A 202 5.23 16.98 15.81
N THR A 203 5.40 16.06 16.75
CA THR A 203 6.38 16.13 17.83
C THR A 203 7.38 14.99 17.66
N ALA A 204 8.65 15.24 18.01
CA ALA A 204 9.68 14.21 17.96
C ALA A 204 9.42 13.08 18.96
N PHE A 205 8.69 13.40 20.03
CA PHE A 205 8.34 12.50 21.12
C PHE A 205 6.85 12.60 21.42
N THR A 206 6.24 11.50 21.81
CA THR A 206 4.92 11.47 22.45
C THR A 206 4.98 12.19 23.81
N GLU A 207 3.85 12.61 24.35
CA GLU A 207 3.79 13.26 25.67
C GLU A 207 4.41 12.39 26.78
N HIS A 208 4.21 11.07 26.70
CA HIS A 208 4.84 10.12 27.61
C HIS A 208 6.36 10.10 27.47
N GLU A 209 6.88 9.99 26.23
CA GLU A 209 8.32 10.00 25.96
C GLU A 209 8.95 11.34 26.37
N GLN A 210 8.28 12.47 26.11
CA GLN A 210 8.74 13.79 26.52
C GLN A 210 8.82 13.89 28.05
N THR A 211 7.82 13.38 28.77
CA THR A 211 7.84 13.34 30.25
C THR A 211 9.01 12.51 30.77
N VAL A 212 9.28 11.35 30.18
CA VAL A 212 10.41 10.50 30.57
C VAL A 212 11.75 11.19 30.29
N ILE A 213 11.87 11.86 29.15
CA ILE A 213 13.06 12.64 28.78
C ILE A 213 13.28 13.79 29.75
N ASP A 214 12.23 14.54 30.08
CA ASP A 214 12.31 15.70 30.97
C ASP A 214 12.73 15.28 32.39
N VAL A 215 12.25 14.14 32.88
CA VAL A 215 12.71 13.55 34.15
C VAL A 215 14.20 13.20 34.08
N PHE A 216 14.62 12.52 33.02
CA PHE A 216 16.01 12.06 32.87
C PHE A 216 17.01 13.20 32.63
N ILE A 217 16.59 14.27 31.97
CA ILE A 217 17.39 15.49 31.76
C ILE A 217 17.36 16.38 33.01
N GLY A 218 16.22 16.44 33.71
CA GLY A 218 16.05 17.19 34.96
C GLY A 218 16.93 16.66 36.11
N GLU A 219 17.08 15.35 36.22
CA GLU A 219 17.96 14.71 37.21
C GLU A 219 19.45 15.00 36.97
N LYS A 220 19.86 15.34 35.74
CA LYS A 220 21.27 15.70 35.44
C LYS A 220 21.65 17.14 35.82
N ARG A 221 20.69 18.02 36.13
CA ARG A 221 20.98 19.41 36.52
C ARG A 221 21.17 19.61 38.03
N SER A 222 20.96 18.59 38.86
CA SER A 222 21.10 18.71 40.32
C SER A 222 22.46 18.27 40.87
N ASP A 223 23.37 17.73 40.06
CA ASP A 223 24.63 17.10 40.55
C ASP A 223 25.93 17.82 40.12
N GLY A 224 25.89 19.11 39.78
CA GLY A 224 27.15 19.83 39.56
C GLY A 224 27.01 21.25 39.04
N ASP A 225 26.60 22.18 39.90
CA ASP A 225 26.87 23.61 39.74
C ASP A 225 27.78 24.06 40.88
N ASP A 226 29.09 23.79 40.73
CA ASP A 226 30.11 24.62 41.36
C ASP A 226 30.12 25.95 40.60
N ALA A 227 29.59 26.98 41.24
CA ALA A 227 29.59 28.35 40.75
C ALA A 227 31.03 28.83 40.48
N ILE A 228 31.37 29.07 39.22
CA ILE A 228 32.54 29.86 38.85
C ILE A 228 32.10 31.32 38.74
N ASP A 229 32.31 32.07 39.82
CA ASP A 229 32.13 33.51 39.91
C ASP A 229 33.24 34.21 39.09
N LEU A 230 32.99 34.46 37.81
CA LEU A 230 33.85 35.29 36.97
C LEU A 230 33.50 36.77 37.19
N LYS A 231 34.15 37.37 38.18
CA LYS A 231 34.22 38.83 38.31
C LYS A 231 34.98 39.40 37.12
N ILE A 232 34.25 40.08 36.25
CA ILE A 232 34.83 41.00 35.26
C ILE A 232 35.33 42.22 36.03
N VAL A 233 36.65 42.40 36.07
CA VAL A 233 37.29 43.64 36.56
C VAL A 233 37.22 44.66 35.43
N ASP A 234 36.47 45.73 35.67
CA ASP A 234 36.46 46.95 34.86
C ASP A 234 37.76 47.71 35.16
N GLU A 235 38.58 47.97 34.13
CA GLU A 235 39.59 49.02 34.18
C GLU A 235 39.43 49.97 32.99
N SER A 236 39.22 51.22 33.39
CA SER A 236 39.09 52.50 32.69
C SER A 236 40.08 52.78 31.56
#